data_AF-A0A820DMN8-F1
#
_entry.id   AF-A0A820DMN8-F1
#
_cell.length_a   1.000
_cell.length_b   1.000
_cell.length_c   1.000
_cell.angle_alpha   90.00
_cell.angle_beta   90.00
_cell.angle_gamma   90.00
#
_symmetry.space_group_name_H-M   'P 1'
#
loop_
_entity.id
_entity.type
_entity.pdbx_description
1 polymer ?
#
loop_
_entity_poly.entity_id
_entity_poly.type
_entity_poly.pdbx_seq_one_letter_code
_entity_poly.pdbx_strand_id
1 'polypeptide(L)'
;VPGFYMACYIIESLLQSDLRCFYNQTCIDQLQSYFISSSAINITSLDKSLSSRFLPNSTFEEIVNGLMIEQWNPSNQSVMYERYFNACRPSECTYTQETKNSIIYIVTTLIGLLGGLITALKLIVPRLVKFTAFFIRKWRMRNAAVIPMIET
;
A
#
# COMPACT_ATOMS: atom_id res chain seq x y z
N VAL A 1 31.39 17.70 21.29
CA VAL A 1 30.22 18.53 21.66
C VAL A 1 29.14 17.59 22.19
N PRO A 2 28.59 17.81 23.40
CA PRO A 2 27.52 16.97 23.97
C PRO A 2 26.35 16.78 23.01
N GLY A 3 25.90 15.54 22.86
CA GLY A 3 24.76 15.21 21.98
C GLY A 3 25.08 15.10 20.50
N PHE A 4 26.29 15.46 20.05
CA PHE A 4 26.70 15.25 18.66
C PHE A 4 27.41 13.91 18.50
N TYR A 5 26.95 13.11 17.53
CA TYR A 5 27.54 11.83 17.15
C TYR A 5 28.23 11.95 15.79
N MET A 6 29.34 11.23 15.60
CA MET A 6 30.01 11.11 14.31
C MET A 6 29.98 9.67 13.83
N ALA A 7 29.48 9.47 12.62
CA ALA A 7 29.43 8.21 11.91
C ALA A 7 29.98 8.38 10.48
N CYS A 8 30.05 7.28 9.73
CA CYS A 8 30.47 7.29 8.33
C CYS A 8 29.47 8.05 7.44
N TYR A 9 28.18 7.99 7.78
CA TYR A 9 27.12 8.70 7.06
C TYR A 9 26.60 9.89 7.88
N ILE A 10 26.34 11.02 7.19
CA ILE A 10 25.78 12.24 7.81
C ILE A 10 24.41 11.95 8.42
N ILE A 11 23.57 11.16 7.74
CA ILE A 11 22.24 10.80 8.23
C ILE A 11 22.33 9.96 9.51
N GLU A 12 23.23 8.98 9.54
CA GLU A 12 23.45 8.16 10.74
C GLU A 12 23.98 9.01 11.90
N SER A 13 24.94 9.90 11.61
CA SER A 13 25.47 10.87 12.57
C SER A 13 24.35 11.75 13.15
N LEU A 14 23.46 12.24 12.29
CA LEU A 14 22.33 13.08 12.68
C LEU A 14 21.35 12.29 13.54
N LEU A 15 20.88 11.14 13.06
CA LEU A 15 19.85 10.32 13.73
C LEU A 15 20.28 9.89 15.13
N GLN A 16 21.56 9.58 15.34
CA GLN A 16 22.12 9.22 16.64
C GLN A 16 22.45 10.42 17.54
N SER A 17 22.46 11.64 16.99
CA SER A 17 22.67 12.86 17.77
C SER A 17 21.39 13.24 18.56
N ASP A 18 21.54 14.12 19.55
CA ASP A 18 20.46 14.66 20.38
C ASP A 18 20.61 16.19 20.58
N LEU A 19 19.64 16.78 21.27
CA LEU A 19 19.51 18.24 21.41
C LEU A 19 20.23 18.82 22.65
N ARG A 20 20.96 18.04 23.45
CA ARG A 20 21.51 18.49 24.75
C ARG A 20 22.33 19.78 24.67
N CYS A 21 23.12 19.95 23.61
CA CYS A 21 23.94 21.16 23.44
C CYS A 21 23.10 22.43 23.26
N PHE A 22 21.95 22.33 22.59
CA PHE A 22 21.10 23.48 22.28
C PHE A 22 20.44 24.09 23.52
N TYR A 23 20.41 23.37 24.64
CA TYR A 23 19.94 23.88 25.93
C TYR A 23 21.07 24.40 26.83
N ASN A 24 22.30 24.55 26.32
CA ASN A 24 23.43 25.04 27.09
C ASN A 24 24.21 26.11 26.31
N GLN A 25 24.15 27.36 26.78
CA GLN A 25 24.82 28.48 26.13
C GLN A 25 26.32 28.25 25.95
N THR A 26 27.00 27.71 26.97
CA THR A 26 28.45 27.43 26.90
C THR A 26 28.77 26.45 25.76
N CYS A 27 27.89 25.48 25.55
CA CYS A 27 28.04 24.49 24.49
C CYS A 27 27.82 25.11 23.09
N ILE A 28 26.82 26.00 22.97
CA ILE A 28 26.57 26.76 21.76
C ILE A 28 27.75 27.67 21.43
N ASP A 29 28.30 28.38 22.41
CA ASP A 29 29.45 29.28 22.22
C ASP A 29 30.67 28.48 21.72
N GLN A 30 30.88 27.27 22.24
CA GLN A 30 31.90 26.34 21.73
C GLN A 30 31.61 25.90 20.28
N LEU A 31 30.37 25.54 19.95
CA LEU A 31 29.97 25.20 18.58
C LEU A 31 30.23 26.36 17.61
N GLN A 32 29.88 27.58 17.99
CA GLN A 32 30.08 28.77 17.16
C GLN A 32 31.56 28.96 16.79
N SER A 33 32.47 28.67 17.71
CA SER A 33 33.91 28.75 17.45
C SER A 33 34.40 27.82 16.33
N TYR A 34 33.69 26.72 16.06
CA TYR A 34 34.03 25.78 14.99
C TYR A 34 33.45 26.18 13.62
N PHE A 35 32.34 26.93 13.59
CA PHE A 35 31.58 27.17 12.36
C PHE A 35 31.65 28.62 11.85
N ILE A 36 31.85 29.61 12.72
CA ILE A 36 31.60 31.02 12.38
C ILE A 36 32.88 31.85 12.50
N SER A 37 33.57 32.06 11.37
CA SER A 37 34.73 32.94 11.26
C SER A 37 34.41 34.35 10.76
N SER A 38 33.16 34.70 10.40
CA SER A 38 32.88 35.97 9.71
C SER A 38 31.65 36.78 10.14
N SER A 39 30.72 36.26 10.95
CA SER A 39 29.57 37.05 11.43
C SER A 39 29.08 36.48 12.75
N ALA A 40 29.35 37.13 13.88
CA ALA A 40 28.86 36.70 15.19
C ALA A 40 27.31 36.72 15.21
N ILE A 41 26.69 35.59 14.87
CA ILE A 41 25.24 35.41 15.05
C ILE A 41 25.03 35.26 16.55
N ASN A 42 24.19 36.11 17.14
CA ASN A 42 23.84 35.98 18.55
C ASN A 42 22.85 34.81 18.70
N ILE A 43 23.37 33.62 18.99
CA ILE A 43 22.56 32.40 19.18
C ILE A 43 22.41 32.19 20.68
N THR A 44 21.16 32.22 21.14
CA THR A 44 20.81 31.93 22.53
C THR A 44 20.39 30.47 22.69
N SER A 45 20.70 29.88 23.84
CA SER A 45 20.23 28.55 24.19
C SER A 45 18.71 28.47 24.30
N LEU A 46 18.17 27.31 23.96
CA LEU A 46 16.77 26.96 24.15
C LEU A 46 16.39 27.00 25.63
N ASP A 47 15.16 27.42 25.88
CA ASP A 47 14.60 27.54 27.23
C ASP A 47 14.22 26.14 27.76
N LYS A 48 14.86 25.73 28.86
CA LYS A 48 14.58 24.47 29.55
C LYS A 48 13.25 24.46 30.31
N SER A 49 12.68 25.63 30.57
CA SER A 49 11.42 25.77 31.31
C SER A 49 10.18 25.52 30.44
N LEU A 50 10.34 25.60 29.11
CA LEU A 50 9.27 25.28 28.17
C LEU A 50 9.04 23.76 28.14
N SER A 51 7.79 23.37 28.32
CA SER A 51 7.38 21.97 28.18
C SER A 51 7.49 21.55 26.71
N SER A 52 8.28 20.50 26.45
CA SER A 52 8.37 19.82 25.16
C SER A 52 8.01 18.35 25.35
N ARG A 53 7.42 17.75 24.32
CA ARG A 53 7.17 16.31 24.26
C ARG A 53 8.47 15.51 24.23
N PHE A 54 9.52 16.05 23.61
CA PHE A 54 10.81 15.39 23.47
C PHE A 54 11.80 15.92 24.51
N LEU A 55 12.50 15.02 25.17
CA LEU A 55 13.52 15.41 26.15
C LEU A 55 14.78 15.87 25.40
N PRO A 56 15.61 16.72 26.00
CA PRO A 56 16.86 17.16 25.37
C PRO A 56 17.82 16.02 24.98
N ASN A 57 17.73 14.87 25.65
CA ASN A 57 18.52 13.67 25.38
C ASN A 57 17.83 12.67 24.44
N SER A 58 16.64 12.97 23.92
CA SER A 58 16.02 12.19 22.85
C SER A 58 16.82 12.34 21.57
N THR A 59 17.02 11.23 20.87
CA THR A 59 17.75 11.23 19.61
C THR A 59 16.93 11.90 18.51
N PHE A 60 17.59 12.40 17.47
CA PHE A 60 16.89 12.87 16.27
C PHE A 60 16.05 11.77 15.62
N GLU A 61 16.47 10.51 15.72
CA GLU A 61 15.66 9.38 15.27
C GLU A 61 14.31 9.30 16.00
N GLU A 62 14.31 9.41 17.34
CA GLU A 62 13.07 9.44 18.12
C GLU A 62 12.17 10.62 17.74
N ILE A 63 12.79 11.79 17.53
CA ILE A 63 12.09 13.02 17.17
C ILE A 63 11.45 12.89 15.77
N VAL A 64 12.20 12.38 14.78
CA VAL A 64 11.72 12.15 13.42
C VAL A 64 10.65 11.06 13.36
N ASN A 65 10.80 9.98 14.12
CA ASN A 65 9.78 8.94 14.25
C ASN A 65 8.49 9.49 14.87
N GLY A 66 8.61 10.49 15.75
CA GLY A 66 7.49 11.28 16.27
C GLY A 66 7.00 12.39 15.34
N LEU A 67 7.46 12.43 14.09
CA LEU A 67 7.19 13.44 13.06
C LEU A 67 7.58 14.87 13.47
N MET A 68 8.42 15.00 14.49
CA MET A 68 8.81 16.28 15.11
C MET A 68 7.61 17.08 15.66
N ILE A 69 6.51 16.38 16.00
CA ILE A 69 5.27 17.02 16.47
C ILE A 69 5.28 17.15 17.99
N GLU A 70 5.29 18.38 18.49
CA GLU A 70 5.24 18.69 19.92
C GLU A 70 3.87 18.41 20.54
N GLN A 71 2.78 18.84 19.87
CA GLN A 71 1.42 18.68 20.37
C GLN A 71 0.45 18.37 19.23
N TRP A 72 -0.40 17.38 19.43
CA TRP A 72 -1.52 17.09 18.54
C TRP A 72 -2.74 17.86 19.02
N ASN A 73 -3.08 18.97 18.36
CA ASN A 73 -4.32 19.68 18.66
C ASN A 73 -5.43 19.19 17.71
N PRO A 74 -6.45 18.46 18.22
CA PRO A 74 -7.52 17.91 17.38
C PRO A 74 -8.31 18.97 16.63
N SER A 75 -8.31 20.23 17.09
CA SER A 75 -9.01 21.34 16.43
C SER A 75 -8.24 21.97 15.25
N ASN A 76 -6.91 21.81 15.17
CA ASN A 76 -6.09 22.33 14.05
C ASN A 76 -5.59 21.23 13.09
N GLN A 77 -5.82 19.96 13.44
CA GLN A 77 -5.31 18.79 12.74
C GLN A 77 -5.88 18.67 11.31
N SER A 78 -7.16 19.00 11.11
CA SER A 78 -7.79 18.96 9.79
C SER A 78 -7.12 19.90 8.80
N VAL A 79 -6.77 21.12 9.24
CA VAL A 79 -6.17 22.15 8.39
C VAL A 79 -4.72 21.81 8.01
N MET A 80 -3.93 21.27 8.95
CA MET A 80 -2.52 20.93 8.70
C MET A 80 -2.39 19.66 7.85
N TYR A 81 -3.22 18.65 8.10
CA TYR A 81 -3.21 17.43 7.28
C TYR A 81 -3.62 17.72 5.84
N GLU A 82 -4.68 18.52 5.62
CA GLU A 82 -5.14 18.84 4.27
C GLU A 82 -4.09 19.59 3.47
N ARG A 83 -3.39 20.55 4.09
CA ARG A 83 -2.29 21.27 3.44
C ARG A 83 -1.11 20.36 3.12
N TYR A 84 -0.70 19.51 4.07
CA TYR A 84 0.38 18.54 3.85
C TYR A 84 0.02 17.57 2.72
N PHE A 85 -1.19 17.00 2.76
CA PHE A 85 -1.67 16.09 1.73
C PHE A 85 -1.71 16.77 0.35
N ASN A 86 -2.22 18.00 0.26
CA ASN A 86 -2.25 18.72 -1.01
C ASN A 86 -0.85 19.04 -1.56
N ALA A 87 0.14 19.27 -0.70
CA ALA A 87 1.53 19.51 -1.11
C ALA A 87 2.27 18.22 -1.49
N CYS A 88 2.02 17.12 -0.79
CA CYS A 88 2.77 15.87 -0.89
C CYS A 88 2.01 14.74 -1.58
N ARG A 89 0.79 14.98 -2.08
CA ARG A 89 0.02 13.94 -2.77
C ARG A 89 0.83 13.45 -3.98
N PRO A 90 0.94 12.13 -4.17
CA PRO A 90 1.59 11.60 -5.36
C PRO A 90 0.81 12.03 -6.61
N SER A 91 1.53 12.30 -7.71
CA SER A 91 0.90 12.62 -9.00
C SER A 91 0.12 11.43 -9.57
N GLU A 92 0.57 10.22 -9.25
CA GLU A 92 -0.05 8.96 -9.66
C GLU A 92 -0.11 8.01 -8.47
N CYS A 93 -1.26 7.38 -8.26
CA CYS A 93 -1.42 6.39 -7.21
C CYS A 93 -0.95 5.02 -7.72
N THR A 94 0.11 4.48 -7.13
CA THR A 94 0.47 3.06 -7.29
C THR A 94 -0.31 2.22 -6.30
N TYR A 95 -1.08 1.26 -6.81
CA TYR A 95 -1.74 0.24 -5.98
C TYR A 95 -0.88 -1.03 -6.00
N THR A 96 -0.57 -1.56 -4.82
CA THR A 96 -0.09 -2.93 -4.71
C THR A 96 -1.26 -3.87 -4.97
N GLN A 97 -1.17 -4.70 -6.00
CA GLN A 97 -2.12 -5.80 -6.17
C GLN A 97 -1.73 -6.91 -5.21
N GLU A 98 -2.38 -6.93 -4.04
CA GLU A 98 -2.37 -8.08 -3.14
C GLU A 98 -2.94 -9.29 -3.90
N THR A 99 -2.06 -10.13 -4.45
CA THR A 99 -2.49 -11.35 -5.14
C THR A 99 -3.12 -12.27 -4.11
N LYS A 100 -4.43 -12.50 -4.24
CA LYS A 100 -5.16 -13.52 -3.46
C LYS A 100 -4.35 -14.81 -3.44
N ASN A 101 -4.25 -15.43 -2.26
CA ASN A 101 -3.43 -16.62 -1.97
C ASN A 101 -3.47 -17.61 -3.15
N SER A 102 -2.41 -17.61 -3.98
CA SER A 102 -2.43 -18.14 -5.35
C SER A 102 -2.78 -19.63 -5.39
N ILE A 103 -2.39 -20.36 -4.36
CA ILE A 103 -2.63 -21.81 -4.22
C ILE A 103 -4.12 -22.14 -4.08
N ILE A 104 -4.85 -21.43 -3.21
CA ILE A 104 -6.29 -21.68 -2.98
C ILE A 104 -7.09 -21.39 -4.26
N TYR A 105 -6.69 -20.35 -5.00
CA TYR A 105 -7.31 -19.99 -6.26
C TYR A 105 -7.09 -21.06 -7.35
N ILE A 106 -5.87 -21.60 -7.47
CA ILE A 106 -5.57 -22.69 -8.42
C ILE A 106 -6.40 -23.94 -8.10
N VAL A 107 -6.44 -24.35 -6.83
CA VAL A 107 -7.17 -25.57 -6.41
C VAL A 107 -8.66 -25.45 -6.65
N THR A 108 -9.28 -24.33 -6.27
CA THR A 108 -10.73 -24.11 -6.47
C THR A 108 -11.10 -24.05 -7.95
N THR A 109 -10.23 -23.48 -8.79
CA THR A 109 -10.43 -23.43 -10.25
C THR A 109 -10.38 -24.84 -10.88
N LEU A 110 -9.44 -25.69 -10.47
CA LEU A 110 -9.36 -27.07 -10.96
C LEU A 110 -10.59 -27.90 -10.57
N ILE A 111 -11.04 -27.79 -9.31
CA ILE A 111 -12.24 -28.48 -8.83
C ILE A 111 -13.47 -28.00 -9.61
N GLY A 112 -13.60 -26.68 -9.81
CA GLY A 112 -14.70 -26.09 -10.57
C GLY A 112 -14.73 -26.53 -12.03
N LEU A 113 -13.57 -26.60 -12.70
CA LEU A 113 -13.47 -27.05 -14.09
C LEU A 113 -13.84 -28.53 -14.24
N LEU A 114 -13.26 -29.41 -13.41
CA LEU A 114 -13.53 -30.84 -13.47
C LEU A 114 -15.00 -31.15 -13.15
N GLY A 115 -15.52 -30.56 -12.07
CA GLY A 115 -16.92 -30.74 -11.66
C GLY A 115 -17.91 -30.14 -12.67
N GLY A 116 -17.63 -28.94 -13.16
CA GLY A 116 -18.46 -28.23 -14.12
C GLY A 116 -18.55 -28.95 -15.46
N LEU A 117 -17.40 -29.40 -16.00
CA LEU A 117 -17.34 -30.08 -17.29
C LEU A 117 -18.14 -31.39 -17.30
N ILE A 118 -17.97 -32.22 -16.26
CA ILE A 118 -18.66 -33.51 -16.14
C ILE A 118 -20.18 -33.29 -16.02
N THR A 119 -20.59 -32.30 -15.21
CA THR A 119 -22.00 -32.00 -14.98
C THR A 119 -22.68 -31.44 -16.22
N ALA A 120 -22.01 -30.50 -16.92
CA ALA A 120 -22.50 -29.93 -18.17
C ALA A 120 -22.67 -30.99 -19.26
N LEU A 121 -21.68 -31.88 -19.42
CA LEU A 121 -21.73 -32.94 -20.42
C LEU A 121 -22.89 -33.92 -20.15
N LYS A 122 -23.08 -34.34 -18.90
CA LYS A 122 -24.22 -35.20 -18.51
C LYS A 122 -25.58 -34.57 -18.79
N LEU A 123 -25.69 -33.24 -18.74
CA LEU A 123 -26.93 -32.53 -19.04
C LEU A 123 -27.16 -32.33 -20.54
N ILE A 124 -26.10 -32.00 -21.29
CA ILE A 124 -26.18 -31.64 -22.71
C ILE A 124 -26.36 -32.89 -23.59
N VAL A 125 -25.63 -33.97 -23.33
CA VAL A 125 -25.66 -35.20 -24.14
C VAL A 125 -27.07 -35.79 -24.31
N PRO A 126 -27.87 -36.06 -23.25
CA PRO A 126 -29.20 -36.65 -23.42
C PRO A 126 -30.17 -35.72 -24.15
N ARG A 127 -30.00 -34.39 -24.03
CA ARG A 127 -30.81 -33.42 -24.77
C ARG A 127 -30.48 -33.46 -26.27
N LEU A 128 -29.19 -33.48 -26.62
CA LEU A 128 -28.75 -33.57 -28.02
C LEU A 128 -29.17 -34.90 -28.66
N VAL A 129 -29.06 -36.02 -27.95
CA VAL A 129 -29.50 -37.34 -28.47
C VAL A 129 -31.00 -37.37 -28.72
N LYS A 130 -31.82 -36.88 -27.77
CA LYS A 130 -33.28 -36.82 -27.97
C LYS A 130 -33.66 -35.90 -29.13
N PHE A 131 -33.00 -34.76 -29.25
CA PHE A 131 -33.23 -33.80 -30.32
C PHE A 131 -32.89 -34.40 -31.68
N THR A 132 -31.69 -34.94 -31.85
CA THR A 132 -31.27 -35.59 -33.12
C THR A 132 -32.17 -36.78 -33.47
N ALA A 133 -32.54 -37.64 -32.51
CA ALA A 133 -33.48 -38.74 -32.74
C ALA A 133 -34.87 -38.25 -33.16
N PHE A 134 -35.37 -37.15 -32.57
CA PHE A 134 -36.63 -36.53 -32.96
C PHE A 134 -36.60 -36.03 -34.42
N PHE A 135 -35.51 -35.34 -34.81
CA PHE A 135 -35.35 -34.86 -36.18
C PHE A 135 -35.26 -36.02 -37.19
N ILE A 136 -34.49 -37.07 -36.89
CA ILE A 136 -34.38 -38.26 -37.76
C ILE A 136 -35.76 -38.93 -37.95
N ARG A 137 -36.53 -39.12 -36.86
CA ARG A 137 -37.90 -39.69 -36.92
C ARG A 137 -38.82 -38.83 -37.78
N LYS A 138 -38.78 -37.50 -37.61
CA LYS A 138 -39.60 -36.55 -38.38
C LYS A 138 -39.22 -36.54 -39.88
N TRP A 139 -37.94 -36.67 -40.20
CA TRP A 139 -37.44 -36.73 -41.58
C TRP A 139 -37.87 -38.04 -42.26
N ARG A 140 -37.76 -39.18 -41.56
CA ARG A 140 -38.22 -40.49 -42.05
C ARG A 140 -39.72 -40.52 -42.36
N MET A 141 -40.55 -39.90 -41.53
CA MET A 141 -42.00 -39.78 -41.77
C MET A 141 -42.33 -38.95 -43.03
N ARG A 142 -41.53 -37.92 -43.32
CA ARG A 142 -41.71 -37.09 -44.53
C ARG A 142 -41.32 -37.83 -45.81
N ASN A 143 -40.27 -38.65 -45.79
CA ASN A 143 -39.84 -39.42 -46.95
C ASN A 143 -40.75 -40.63 -47.23
N ALA A 144 -41.35 -41.24 -46.21
CA ALA A 144 -42.31 -42.34 -46.37
C ALA A 144 -43.65 -41.89 -47.00
N ALA A 145 -43.99 -40.61 -46.94
CA ALA A 145 -45.22 -40.06 -47.53
C ALA A 145 -45.10 -39.72 -49.03
N VAL A 146 -43.94 -39.94 -49.66
CA VAL A 146 -43.63 -39.56 -51.06
C VAL A 146 -43.45 -40.79 -51.97
N ILE A 147 -44.01 -41.95 -51.61
CA ILE A 147 -44.14 -43.09 -52.53
C ILE A 147 -45.59 -43.14 -53.03
N PRO A 148 -45.90 -42.68 -54.25
CA PRO A 148 -47.20 -42.93 -54.84
C PRO A 148 -47.36 -44.42 -55.11
N MET A 149 -48.54 -44.98 -54.79
CA MET A 149 -48.95 -46.30 -55.24
C MET A 149 -48.81 -46.39 -56.76
N ILE A 150 -47.88 -47.19 -57.24
CA ILE A 150 -47.86 -47.74 -58.59
C ILE A 150 -47.73 -49.25 -58.41
N GLU A 151 -48.77 -49.97 -58.83
CA GLU A 151 -48.76 -51.22 -59.60
C GLU A 151 -50.14 -51.88 -59.40
N THR A 152 -50.99 -51.81 -60.44
CA THR A 152 -51.27 -52.82 -61.50
C THR A 152 -52.51 -53.64 -61.16
#